data_AF-A0A3D1YWD6-F1
#
_entry.id   AF-A0A3D1YWD6-F1
#
_cell.length_a   1.000
_cell.length_b   1.000
_cell.length_c   1.000
_cell.angle_alpha   90.00
_cell.angle_beta   90.00
_cell.angle_gamma   90.00
#
_symmetry.space_group_name_H-M   'P 1'
#
loop_
_entity.id
_entity.type
_entity.pdbx_description
1 polymer ?
#
loop_
_entity_poly.entity_id
_entity_poly.type
_entity_poly.pdbx_seq_one_letter_code
_entity_poly.pdbx_strand_id
1 'polypeptide(L)'
;EDDDAHAARGSFGALTLAAHSFFDGIAIGVGFQASTAVGIVVTAAVLTHDFSDGINTVNLVLKNDGSWRQAFRWLLVDAIAPVLGVISTLLFTIAESAIGLVLAVFVGTFLYLSASDLIPESHHRHPRALTTVMTLLGAALLYMVVRLV
;
A
#
# COMPACT_ATOMS: atom_id res chain seq x y z
N GLU A 1 -6.11 -30.62 -7.95
CA GLU A 1 -4.76 -30.34 -7.42
C GLU A 1 -4.22 -29.02 -7.96
N ASP A 2 -4.21 -28.77 -9.27
CA ASP A 2 -3.75 -27.47 -9.82
C ASP A 2 -4.68 -26.30 -9.44
N ASP A 3 -6.01 -26.44 -9.54
CA ASP A 3 -6.97 -25.37 -9.19
C ASP A 3 -6.86 -24.93 -7.71
N ASP A 4 -6.65 -25.88 -6.79
CA ASP A 4 -6.49 -25.59 -5.35
C ASP A 4 -5.17 -24.86 -5.06
N ALA A 5 -4.11 -25.21 -5.79
CA ALA A 5 -2.82 -24.55 -5.68
C ALA A 5 -2.85 -23.11 -6.22
N HIS A 6 -3.62 -22.85 -7.28
CA HIS A 6 -3.83 -21.50 -7.81
C HIS A 6 -4.65 -20.64 -6.83
N ALA A 7 -5.78 -21.15 -6.33
CA ALA A 7 -6.60 -20.44 -5.34
C ALA A 7 -5.83 -20.10 -4.05
N ALA A 8 -4.92 -20.98 -3.62
CA ALA A 8 -4.02 -20.73 -2.49
C ALA A 8 -3.04 -19.58 -2.75
N ARG A 9 -2.49 -19.46 -3.97
CA ARG A 9 -1.61 -18.35 -4.37
C ARG A 9 -2.35 -17.01 -4.36
N GLY A 10 -3.58 -16.98 -4.86
CA GLY A 10 -4.42 -15.78 -4.82
C GLY A 10 -4.69 -15.30 -3.39
N SER A 11 -5.02 -16.22 -2.49
CA SER A 11 -5.27 -15.89 -1.08
C SER A 11 -4.00 -15.46 -0.34
N PHE A 12 -2.86 -16.10 -0.60
CA PHE A 12 -1.58 -15.72 0.01
C PHE A 12 -1.11 -14.33 -0.43
N GLY A 13 -1.27 -14.03 -1.73
CA GLY A 13 -0.93 -12.70 -2.22
C GLY A 13 -1.87 -11.62 -1.68
N ALA A 14 -3.17 -11.91 -1.55
CA ALA A 14 -4.12 -10.99 -0.94
C ALA A 14 -3.84 -10.76 0.56
N LEU A 15 -3.38 -11.79 1.28
CA LEU A 15 -2.89 -11.63 2.66
C LEU A 15 -1.66 -10.72 2.74
N THR A 16 -0.77 -10.81 1.75
CA THR A 16 0.42 -9.96 1.68
C THR A 16 0.05 -8.50 1.45
N LEU A 17 -0.93 -8.22 0.59
CA LEU A 17 -1.48 -6.88 0.39
C LEU A 17 -2.16 -6.34 1.66
N ALA A 18 -3.00 -7.15 2.31
CA ALA A 18 -3.60 -6.73 3.58
C ALA A 18 -2.55 -6.45 4.67
N ALA A 19 -1.46 -7.23 4.71
CA ALA A 19 -0.35 -6.96 5.63
C ALA A 19 0.38 -5.65 5.27
N HIS A 20 0.53 -5.34 3.98
CA HIS A 20 1.07 -4.07 3.51
C HIS A 20 0.20 -2.89 3.98
N SER A 21 -1.11 -2.94 3.74
CA SER A 21 -2.06 -1.92 4.18
C SER A 21 -2.11 -1.77 5.72
N PHE A 22 -1.84 -2.84 6.47
CA PHE A 22 -1.64 -2.74 7.92
C PHE A 22 -0.41 -1.90 8.29
N PHE A 23 0.71 -2.10 7.60
CA PHE A 23 1.92 -1.30 7.81
C PHE A 23 1.75 0.15 7.36
N ASP A 24 0.92 0.43 6.34
CA ASP A 24 0.51 1.80 6.00
C ASP A 24 -0.24 2.47 7.16
N GLY A 25 -1.13 1.73 7.81
CA GLY A 25 -1.80 2.19 9.02
C GLY A 25 -0.82 2.54 10.15
N ILE A 26 0.21 1.71 10.36
CA ILE A 26 1.28 2.02 11.33
C ILE A 26 2.01 3.31 10.92
N ALA A 27 2.34 3.47 9.63
CA ALA A 27 3.01 4.67 9.14
C ALA A 27 2.18 5.93 9.38
N ILE A 28 0.85 5.88 9.19
CA ILE A 28 -0.08 6.97 9.53
C ILE A 28 0.00 7.30 11.02
N GLY A 29 -0.14 6.28 11.89
CA GLY A 29 -0.12 6.49 13.34
C GLY A 29 1.21 7.07 13.83
N VAL A 30 2.34 6.56 13.35
CA VAL A 30 3.68 7.11 13.62
C VAL A 30 3.83 8.53 13.07
N GLY A 31 3.25 8.82 11.90
CA GLY A 31 3.22 10.17 11.33
C GLY A 31 2.52 11.17 12.27
N PHE A 32 1.40 10.79 12.88
CA PHE A 32 0.71 11.61 13.88
C PHE A 32 1.47 11.72 15.20
N GLN A 33 2.26 10.71 15.60
CA GLN A 33 3.19 10.84 16.72
C GLN A 33 4.31 11.85 16.43
N ALA A 34 4.72 11.99 15.16
CA ALA A 34 5.72 12.98 14.74
C ALA A 34 5.16 14.41 14.77
N SER A 35 4.04 14.65 14.09
CA SER A 35 3.26 15.89 14.16
C SER A 35 1.95 15.74 13.40
N THR A 36 0.95 16.59 13.69
CA THR A 36 -0.30 16.62 12.93
C THR A 36 -0.08 16.82 11.43
N ALA A 37 0.85 17.71 11.05
CA ALA A 37 1.13 17.98 9.63
C ALA A 37 1.67 16.73 8.92
N VAL A 38 2.65 16.04 9.52
CA VAL A 38 3.20 14.79 8.97
C VAL A 38 2.12 13.70 8.90
N GLY A 39 1.32 13.54 9.94
CA GLY A 39 0.22 12.57 9.96
C GLY A 39 -0.78 12.77 8.83
N ILE A 40 -1.21 14.01 8.56
CA ILE A 40 -2.16 14.29 7.46
C ILE A 40 -1.50 14.02 6.10
N VAL A 41 -0.23 14.41 5.90
CA VAL A 41 0.50 14.14 4.65
C VAL A 41 0.62 12.64 4.38
N VAL A 42 1.00 11.84 5.40
CA VAL A 42 1.11 10.37 5.25
C VAL A 42 -0.26 9.76 4.99
N THR A 43 -1.31 10.21 5.69
CA THR A 43 -2.69 9.73 5.47
C THR A 43 -3.15 9.97 4.04
N ALA A 44 -2.92 11.17 3.51
CA ALA A 44 -3.30 11.52 2.15
C ALA A 44 -2.52 10.70 1.10
N ALA A 45 -1.23 10.46 1.34
CA ALA A 45 -0.40 9.61 0.49
C ALA A 45 -0.87 8.15 0.49
N VAL A 46 -1.20 7.60 1.67
CA VAL A 46 -1.75 6.25 1.81
C VAL A 46 -3.08 6.14 1.07
N LEU A 47 -4.05 7.01 1.37
CA LEU A 47 -5.38 6.98 0.73
C LEU A 47 -5.31 7.04 -0.80
N THR A 48 -4.33 7.76 -1.35
CA THR A 48 -4.18 7.90 -2.80
C THR A 48 -3.81 6.57 -3.47
N HIS A 49 -2.96 5.75 -2.85
CA HIS A 49 -2.53 4.48 -3.44
C HIS A 49 -3.29 3.26 -2.91
N ASP A 50 -3.89 3.34 -1.72
CA ASP A 50 -4.72 2.28 -1.12
C ASP A 50 -5.93 1.92 -2.00
N PHE A 51 -6.45 2.88 -2.78
CA PHE A 51 -7.45 2.60 -3.82
C PHE A 51 -6.93 1.64 -4.91
N SER A 52 -5.68 1.82 -5.34
CA SER A 52 -5.04 0.96 -6.34
C SER A 52 -4.74 -0.41 -5.75
N ASP A 53 -4.35 -0.46 -4.47
CA ASP A 53 -4.12 -1.72 -3.74
C ASP A 53 -5.41 -2.53 -3.59
N GLY A 54 -6.54 -1.90 -3.26
CA GLY A 54 -7.83 -2.59 -3.24
C GLY A 54 -8.21 -3.21 -4.59
N ILE A 55 -7.93 -2.52 -5.71
CA ILE A 55 -8.08 -3.08 -7.06
C ILE A 55 -7.12 -4.26 -7.28
N ASN A 56 -5.89 -4.15 -6.81
CA ASN A 56 -4.89 -5.21 -6.93
C ASN A 56 -5.29 -6.46 -6.13
N THR A 57 -5.81 -6.29 -4.92
CA THR A 57 -6.33 -7.35 -4.05
C THR A 57 -7.44 -8.15 -4.74
N VAL A 58 -8.43 -7.46 -5.32
CA VAL A 58 -9.52 -8.12 -6.06
C VAL A 58 -8.98 -8.84 -7.30
N ASN A 59 -8.15 -8.18 -8.09
CA ASN A 59 -7.59 -8.75 -9.32
C ASN A 59 -6.72 -9.96 -9.05
N LEU A 60 -5.94 -9.96 -7.98
CA LEU A 60 -5.03 -11.04 -7.64
C LEU A 60 -5.80 -12.31 -7.26
N VAL A 61 -6.88 -12.17 -6.51
CA VAL A 61 -7.75 -13.31 -6.16
C VAL A 61 -8.43 -13.87 -7.41
N LEU A 62 -9.03 -13.02 -8.25
CA LEU A 62 -9.77 -13.46 -9.44
C LEU A 62 -8.85 -14.04 -10.53
N LYS A 63 -7.62 -13.54 -10.68
CA LYS A 63 -6.63 -14.06 -11.64
C LYS A 63 -6.06 -15.42 -11.25
N ASN A 64 -6.25 -15.83 -10.00
CA ASN A 64 -5.77 -17.10 -9.46
C ASN A 64 -6.96 -18.00 -9.09
N ASP A 65 -8.01 -18.01 -9.93
CA ASP A 65 -9.19 -18.88 -9.84
C ASP A 65 -10.03 -18.73 -8.55
N GLY A 66 -9.80 -17.65 -7.81
CA GLY A 66 -10.63 -17.28 -6.66
C GLY A 66 -12.00 -16.76 -7.08
N SER A 67 -13.01 -17.01 -6.26
CA SER A 67 -14.37 -16.52 -6.50
C SER A 67 -14.52 -15.03 -6.17
N TRP A 68 -15.50 -14.36 -6.78
CA TRP A 68 -15.89 -12.98 -6.41
C TRP A 68 -16.18 -12.81 -4.92
N ARG A 69 -16.76 -13.83 -4.28
CA ARG A 69 -17.02 -13.82 -2.84
C ARG A 69 -15.73 -13.83 -2.01
N GLN A 70 -14.71 -14.57 -2.45
CA GLN A 70 -13.39 -14.56 -1.81
C GLN A 70 -12.68 -13.22 -2.06
N ALA A 71 -12.73 -12.69 -3.28
CA ALA A 71 -12.13 -11.40 -3.61
C ALA A 71 -12.72 -10.27 -2.76
N PHE A 72 -14.05 -10.25 -2.61
CA PHE A 72 -14.73 -9.27 -1.75
C PHE A 72 -14.37 -9.41 -0.26
N ARG A 73 -14.22 -10.64 0.23
CA ARG A 73 -13.75 -10.87 1.61
C ARG A 73 -12.34 -10.33 1.81
N TRP A 74 -11.44 -10.58 0.87
CA TRP A 74 -10.08 -10.05 0.93
C TRP A 74 -10.05 -8.53 0.84
N LEU A 75 -10.84 -7.92 -0.03
CA LEU A 75 -10.99 -6.46 -0.10
C LEU A 75 -11.46 -5.86 1.24
N LEU A 76 -12.35 -6.53 1.97
CA LEU A 76 -12.76 -6.06 3.31
C LEU A 76 -11.63 -6.19 4.33
N VAL A 77 -10.85 -7.28 4.28
CA VAL A 77 -9.69 -7.47 5.17
C VAL A 77 -8.65 -6.36 4.91
N ASP A 78 -8.36 -6.12 3.62
CA ASP A 78 -7.47 -5.09 3.11
C ASP A 78 -7.90 -3.70 3.60
N ALA A 79 -9.17 -3.32 3.39
CA ALA A 79 -9.70 -2.01 3.80
C ALA A 79 -9.72 -1.79 5.33
N ILE A 80 -9.81 -2.85 6.14
CA ILE A 80 -9.78 -2.75 7.61
C ILE A 80 -8.32 -2.68 8.13
N ALA A 81 -7.37 -3.23 7.38
CA ALA A 81 -5.98 -3.36 7.83
C ALA A 81 -5.32 -2.02 8.20
N PRO A 82 -5.44 -0.92 7.43
CA PRO A 82 -4.90 0.38 7.82
C PRO A 82 -5.46 0.89 9.15
N VAL A 83 -6.77 0.69 9.38
CA VAL A 83 -7.42 1.12 10.63
C VAL A 83 -6.83 0.38 11.83
N LEU A 84 -6.63 -0.94 11.70
CA LEU A 84 -5.97 -1.75 12.73
C LEU A 84 -4.51 -1.33 12.94
N GLY A 85 -3.81 -0.99 11.85
CA GLY A 85 -2.45 -0.45 11.89
C GLY A 85 -2.36 0.83 12.71
N VAL A 86 -3.23 1.81 12.43
CA VAL A 86 -3.31 3.07 13.18
C VAL A 86 -3.62 2.80 14.65
N ILE A 87 -4.62 1.98 14.95
CA ILE A 87 -5.00 1.65 16.34
C ILE A 87 -3.84 0.98 17.09
N SER A 88 -3.06 0.12 16.42
CA SER A 88 -1.92 -0.55 17.06
C SER A 88 -0.87 0.45 17.57
N THR A 89 -0.74 1.61 16.93
CA THR A 89 0.18 2.68 17.37
C THR A 89 -0.26 3.36 18.66
N LEU A 90 -1.49 3.14 19.14
CA LEU A 90 -1.92 3.60 20.46
C LEU A 90 -1.32 2.75 21.60
N LEU A 91 -0.77 1.57 21.27
CA LEU A 91 -0.17 0.66 22.25
C LEU A 91 1.31 0.96 22.54
N PHE A 92 1.95 1.84 21.75
CA PHE A 92 3.35 2.20 21.89
C PHE A 92 3.62 3.63 21.47
N THR A 93 4.65 4.25 22.05
CA THR A 93 5.14 5.56 21.64
C THR A 93 6.58 5.43 21.19
N ILE A 94 6.90 6.04 20.04
CA ILE A 94 8.27 6.05 19.53
C ILE A 94 8.99 7.27 20.13
N ALA A 95 10.22 7.07 20.60
CA ALA A 95 11.05 8.18 21.07
C ALA A 95 11.24 9.22 19.96
N GLU A 96 11.13 10.51 20.29
CA GLU A 96 11.21 11.61 19.31
C GLU A 96 12.49 11.55 18.46
N SER A 97 13.61 11.16 19.07
CA SER A 97 14.90 10.97 18.38
C SER A 97 14.92 9.82 17.38
N ALA A 98 14.00 8.85 17.50
CA ALA A 98 13.90 7.67 16.65
C ALA A 98 12.78 7.78 15.59
N ILE A 99 11.79 8.66 15.79
CA ILE A 99 10.65 8.83 14.86
C ILE A 99 11.13 9.11 13.43
N GLY A 100 12.09 10.01 13.26
CA GLY A 100 12.65 10.33 11.94
C GLY A 100 13.31 9.14 11.27
N LEU A 101 14.02 8.30 12.04
CA LEU A 101 14.64 7.08 11.53
C LEU A 101 13.59 6.06 11.09
N VAL A 102 12.53 5.87 11.88
CA VAL A 102 11.44 4.95 11.55
C VAL A 102 10.74 5.39 10.27
N LEU A 103 10.38 6.68 10.16
CA LEU A 103 9.77 7.22 8.93
C LEU A 103 10.71 7.08 7.72
N ALA A 104 12.02 7.30 7.90
CA ALA A 104 13.00 7.10 6.83
C ALA A 104 13.08 5.64 6.36
N VAL A 105 13.00 4.67 7.27
CA VAL A 105 12.95 3.24 6.93
C VAL A 105 11.69 2.90 6.13
N PHE A 106 10.53 3.41 6.54
CA PHE A 106 9.28 3.25 5.79
C PHE A 106 9.43 3.82 4.38
N VAL A 107 9.72 5.12 4.26
CA VAL A 107 9.87 5.79 2.96
C VAL A 107 10.92 5.12 2.08
N GLY A 108 12.06 4.75 2.65
CA GLY A 108 13.13 4.06 1.93
C GLY A 108 12.69 2.70 1.38
N THR A 109 11.90 1.95 2.14
CA THR A 109 11.34 0.66 1.70
C THR A 109 10.37 0.86 0.54
N PHE A 110 9.46 1.83 0.62
CA PHE A 110 8.55 2.18 -0.48
C PHE A 110 9.29 2.61 -1.75
N LEU A 111 10.32 3.46 -1.60
CA LEU A 111 11.15 3.88 -2.74
C LEU A 111 11.89 2.70 -3.37
N TYR A 112 12.44 1.80 -2.54
CA TYR A 112 13.11 0.58 -3.01
C TYR A 112 12.15 -0.31 -3.81
N LEU A 113 11.02 -0.73 -3.21
CA LEU A 113 10.02 -1.59 -3.87
C LEU A 113 9.47 -0.96 -5.16
N SER A 114 9.20 0.35 -5.13
CA SER A 114 8.70 1.07 -6.30
C SER A 114 9.71 1.07 -7.44
N ALA A 115 10.99 1.30 -7.14
CA ALA A 115 12.04 1.42 -8.14
C ALA A 115 12.57 0.07 -8.64
N SER A 116 12.70 -0.93 -7.77
CA SER A 116 13.28 -2.24 -8.12
C SER A 116 12.26 -3.19 -8.74
N ASP A 117 10.99 -3.09 -8.34
CA ASP A 117 10.00 -4.11 -8.67
C ASP A 117 8.85 -3.52 -9.50
N LEU A 118 8.16 -2.49 -8.98
CA LEU A 118 6.93 -1.97 -9.61
C LEU A 118 7.18 -1.26 -10.94
N ILE A 119 8.16 -0.34 -10.99
CA ILE A 119 8.49 0.37 -12.24
C ILE A 119 8.96 -0.62 -13.32
N PRO A 120 9.92 -1.53 -13.07
CA PRO A 120 10.34 -2.51 -14.07
C PRO A 120 9.19 -3.41 -14.56
N GLU A 121 8.36 -3.93 -13.65
CA GLU A 121 7.25 -4.82 -14.02
C GLU A 121 6.20 -4.10 -14.86
N SER A 122 5.88 -2.84 -14.54
CA SER A 122 4.94 -2.03 -15.33
C SER A 122 5.41 -1.80 -16.77
N HIS A 123 6.73 -1.79 -17.02
CA HIS A 123 7.31 -1.64 -18.36
C HIS A 123 7.45 -2.97 -19.12
N HIS A 124 7.29 -4.12 -18.44
CA HIS A 124 7.50 -5.43 -19.04
C HIS A 124 6.37 -5.85 -19.99
N ARG A 125 5.13 -5.42 -19.74
CA ARG A 125 3.93 -5.85 -20.49
C ARG A 125 3.13 -4.73 -21.18
N HIS A 126 3.59 -3.49 -21.12
CA HIS A 126 2.83 -2.33 -21.62
C HIS A 126 3.67 -1.42 -22.55
N PRO A 127 3.02 -0.57 -23.37
CA PRO A 127 3.72 0.38 -24.22
C PRO A 127 4.57 1.34 -23.37
N ARG A 128 5.89 1.34 -23.59
CA ARG A 128 6.87 2.08 -22.76
C ARG A 128 6.49 3.54 -22.51
N ALA A 129 6.04 4.25 -23.55
CA ALA A 129 5.67 5.66 -23.44
C ALA A 129 4.44 5.89 -22.55
N LEU A 130 3.41 5.05 -22.66
CA LEU A 130 2.19 5.20 -21.87
C LEU A 130 2.47 4.91 -20.38
N THR A 131 3.21 3.84 -20.10
CA THR A 131 3.60 3.49 -18.73
C THR A 131 4.40 4.64 -18.09
N THR A 132 5.40 5.18 -18.80
CA THR A 132 6.18 6.32 -18.30
C THR A 132 5.30 7.54 -18.01
N VAL A 133 4.36 7.89 -18.90
CA VAL A 133 3.44 9.01 -18.68
C VAL A 133 2.54 8.77 -17.46
N MET A 134 2.01 7.56 -17.30
CA MET A 134 1.16 7.21 -16.15
C MET A 134 1.94 7.24 -14.82
N THR A 135 3.18 6.77 -14.80
CA THR A 135 4.04 6.88 -13.61
C THR A 135 4.30 8.34 -13.24
N LEU A 136 4.61 9.20 -14.21
CA LEU A 136 4.82 10.63 -13.97
C LEU A 136 3.54 11.33 -13.50
N LEU A 137 2.38 10.97 -14.06
CA LEU A 137 1.10 11.49 -13.62
C LEU A 137 0.77 11.07 -12.19
N GLY A 138 1.02 9.81 -11.82
CA GLY A 138 0.84 9.33 -10.44
C GLY A 138 1.75 10.07 -9.45
N ALA A 139 3.03 10.26 -9.79
CA ALA A 139 3.96 11.04 -8.98
C ALA A 139 3.53 12.51 -8.84
N ALA A 140 3.05 13.13 -9.94
CA ALA A 140 2.55 14.50 -9.93
C ALA A 140 1.27 14.63 -9.10
N LEU A 141 0.35 13.66 -9.18
CA LEU A 141 -0.85 13.62 -8.36
C LEU A 141 -0.50 13.56 -6.87
N LEU A 142 0.40 12.64 -6.47
CA LEU A 142 0.87 12.54 -5.09
C LEU A 142 1.52 13.86 -4.62
N TYR A 143 2.40 14.45 -5.43
CA TYR A 143 3.01 15.73 -5.12
C TYR A 143 1.97 16.84 -4.93
N MET A 144 0.94 16.89 -5.78
CA MET A 144 -0.14 17.87 -5.69
C MET A 144 -0.96 17.66 -4.41
N VAL A 145 -1.35 16.43 -4.10
CA VAL A 145 -2.08 16.08 -2.87
C VAL A 145 -1.31 16.52 -1.64
N VAL A 146 -0.01 16.21 -1.59
CA VAL A 146 0.87 16.60 -0.47
C VAL A 146 1.03 18.12 -0.36
N ARG A 147 0.99 18.87 -1.48
CA ARG A 147 1.07 20.34 -1.46
C ARG A 147 -0.23 21.04 -1.04
N LEU A 148 -1.36 20.35 -1.13
CA LEU A 148 -2.69 20.89 -0.78
C LEU A 148 -3.04 20.66 0.69
N VAL A 149 -2.35 19.72 1.33
CA VAL A 149 -2.40 19.43 2.78
C VAL A 149 -1.39 20.29 3.52
#